data_AF-A0A1I0K9S4-F1
#
_entry.id   AF-A0A1I0K9S4-F1
#
_cell.length_a   1.000
_cell.length_b   1.000
_cell.length_c   1.000
_cell.angle_alpha   90.00
_cell.angle_beta   90.00
_cell.angle_gamma   90.00
#
_symmetry.space_group_name_H-M   'P 1'
#
loop_
_entity.id
_entity.type
_entity.pdbx_description
1 polymer ?
#
loop_
_entity_poly.entity_id
_entity_poly.type
_entity_poly.pdbx_seq_one_letter_code
_entity_poly.pdbx_strand_id
1 'polypeptide(L)'
;MALIQCPECGKEVSDQSEKCLNCGFPIKKAEKPAESANRKSKTDRSKAVILLNAGLGFFALLFFIGVVSSKGGISGNQNAAIVAWGILAGSILCLFSIKLRSKVLTYLFVIPYAVALVECMGSIKISAAYLILEAVIGVAALMTLMDARKVKLI
;
A
#
# COMPACT_ATOMS: atom_id res chain seq x y z
N MET A 1 15.58 -9.63 43.66
CA MET A 1 14.40 -10.49 43.43
C MET A 1 13.34 -10.01 44.39
N ALA A 2 12.19 -9.57 43.88
CA ALA A 2 11.06 -9.17 44.72
C ALA A 2 9.93 -10.19 44.53
N LEU A 3 9.41 -10.73 45.63
CA LEU A 3 8.14 -11.43 45.56
C LEU A 3 7.03 -10.39 45.46
N ILE A 4 6.19 -10.53 44.45
CA ILE A 4 5.00 -9.72 44.24
C ILE A 4 3.77 -10.56 44.59
N GLN A 5 2.70 -9.93 45.06
CA GLN A 5 1.43 -10.63 45.26
C GLN A 5 0.70 -10.78 43.94
N CYS A 6 0.25 -12.00 43.65
CA CYS A 6 -0.59 -12.26 42.49
C CYS A 6 -1.91 -11.49 42.64
N PRO A 7 -2.32 -10.67 41.64
CA PRO A 7 -3.54 -9.88 41.72
C PRO A 7 -4.83 -10.70 41.68
N GLU A 8 -4.73 -11.99 41.36
CA GLU A 8 -5.89 -12.87 41.19
C GLU A 8 -6.06 -13.83 42.37
N CYS A 9 -4.97 -14.43 42.87
CA CYS A 9 -5.03 -15.37 43.99
C CYS A 9 -4.41 -14.87 45.30
N GLY A 10 -3.82 -13.67 45.33
CA GLY A 10 -3.21 -13.07 46.52
C GLY A 10 -1.93 -13.74 47.03
N LYS A 11 -1.48 -14.83 46.40
CA LYS A 11 -0.26 -15.54 46.79
C LYS A 11 1.00 -14.86 46.28
N GLU A 12 2.09 -15.02 47.02
CA GLU A 12 3.40 -14.51 46.65
C GLU A 12 3.98 -15.27 45.45
N VAL A 13 4.42 -14.53 44.43
CA VAL A 13 5.01 -15.03 43.20
C VAL A 13 6.21 -14.18 42.82
N SER A 14 7.23 -14.77 42.21
CA SER A 14 8.38 -13.99 41.75
C SER A 14 7.98 -13.04 40.64
N ASP A 15 8.45 -11.80 40.76
CA ASP A 15 8.44 -10.76 39.71
C ASP A 15 8.99 -11.21 38.34
N GLN A 16 9.76 -12.31 38.30
CA GLN A 16 10.31 -12.87 37.07
C GLN A 16 9.43 -13.95 36.42
N SER A 17 8.41 -14.46 37.13
CA SER A 17 7.59 -15.58 36.66
C SER A 17 6.67 -15.15 35.50
N GLU A 18 6.62 -15.93 34.42
CA GLU A 18 5.73 -15.65 33.28
C GLU A 18 4.25 -15.73 33.68
N LYS A 19 3.91 -16.74 34.50
CA LYS A 19 2.59 -16.95 35.08
C LYS A 19 2.70 -17.30 36.56
N CYS A 20 1.63 -17.04 37.30
CA CYS A 20 1.46 -17.53 38.65
C CYS A 20 1.39 -19.07 38.63
N LEU A 21 2.22 -19.72 39.43
CA LEU A 21 2.22 -21.18 39.56
C LEU A 21 1.00 -21.72 40.33
N ASN A 22 0.29 -20.84 41.07
CA ASN A 22 -0.85 -21.23 41.89
C ASN A 22 -2.19 -21.17 41.14
N CYS A 23 -2.46 -20.12 40.36
CA CYS A 23 -3.73 -19.97 39.63
C CYS A 23 -3.57 -19.90 38.11
N GLY A 24 -2.34 -19.80 37.59
CA GLY A 24 -2.08 -19.66 36.16
C GLY A 24 -2.19 -18.24 35.62
N PHE A 25 -2.47 -17.23 36.46
CA PHE A 25 -2.58 -15.83 36.02
C PHE A 25 -1.27 -15.30 35.42
N PRO A 26 -1.26 -14.71 34.22
CA PRO A 26 -0.04 -14.20 33.58
C PRO A 26 0.51 -12.98 34.34
N ILE A 27 1.68 -13.13 34.96
CA ILE A 27 2.31 -12.11 35.81
C ILE A 27 3.19 -11.20 34.94
N LYS A 28 4.02 -11.81 34.10
CA LYS A 28 4.76 -11.09 33.06
C LYS A 28 3.85 -10.98 31.86
N LYS A 29 3.16 -9.83 31.72
CA LYS A 29 2.74 -9.41 30.37
C LYS A 29 4.02 -9.34 29.58
N ALA A 30 4.21 -10.27 28.64
CA ALA A 30 5.31 -10.21 27.69
C ALA A 30 5.32 -8.78 27.14
N GLU A 31 6.29 -7.99 27.58
CA GLU A 31 6.64 -6.77 26.90
C GLU A 31 7.03 -7.26 25.50
N LYS A 32 6.07 -7.16 24.58
CA LYS A 32 6.33 -7.35 23.17
C LYS A 32 7.53 -6.47 22.89
N PRO A 33 8.67 -7.01 22.45
CA PRO A 33 9.87 -6.22 22.31
C PRO A 33 9.56 -5.04 21.39
N ALA A 34 9.73 -3.84 21.95
CA ALA A 34 10.02 -2.59 21.27
C ALA A 34 9.33 -2.39 19.91
N GLU A 35 8.10 -1.89 19.94
CA GLU A 35 7.43 -1.23 18.80
C GLU A 35 8.13 0.10 18.39
N SER A 36 9.27 0.45 18.99
CA SER A 36 10.06 1.65 18.70
C SER A 36 10.97 1.51 17.46
N ALA A 37 11.29 0.29 17.01
CA ALA A 37 12.00 0.09 15.74
C ALA A 37 11.09 0.18 14.50
N ASN A 38 9.77 -0.02 14.66
CA ASN A 38 8.81 -0.08 13.55
C ASN A 38 8.27 1.30 13.14
N ARG A 39 8.25 2.29 14.05
CA ARG A 39 7.69 3.63 13.76
C ARG A 39 8.46 4.43 12.71
N LYS A 40 9.79 4.29 12.62
CA LYS A 40 10.59 4.90 11.54
C LYS A 40 10.26 4.26 10.17
N SER A 41 10.15 2.93 10.11
CA SER A 41 9.89 2.20 8.86
C SER A 41 8.52 2.49 8.20
N LYS A 42 7.47 2.74 9.00
CA LYS A 42 6.13 3.04 8.47
C LYS A 42 6.04 4.43 7.82
N THR A 43 6.72 5.43 8.40
CA THR A 43 6.72 6.80 7.88
C THR A 43 7.51 6.89 6.57
N ASP A 44 8.65 6.21 6.47
CA ASP A 44 9.46 6.23 5.25
C ASP A 44 8.82 5.44 4.10
N ARG A 45 8.17 4.30 4.39
CA ARG A 45 7.45 3.53 3.36
C ARG A 45 6.24 4.30 2.80
N SER A 46 5.44 4.94 3.65
CA SER A 46 4.29 5.74 3.22
C SER A 46 4.73 6.91 2.33
N LYS A 47 5.82 7.60 2.70
CA LYS A 47 6.42 8.66 1.88
C LYS A 47 6.90 8.13 0.52
N ALA A 48 7.56 6.97 0.49
CA ALA A 48 7.99 6.33 -0.76
C ALA A 48 6.81 5.98 -1.67
N VAL A 49 5.71 5.46 -1.11
CA VAL A 49 4.48 5.16 -1.86
C VAL A 49 3.84 6.42 -2.45
N ILE A 50 3.81 7.51 -1.68
CA ILE A 50 3.27 8.80 -2.15
C ILE A 50 4.15 9.36 -3.27
N LEU A 51 5.47 9.38 -3.09
CA LEU A 51 6.42 9.88 -4.09
C LEU A 51 6.37 9.07 -5.39
N LEU A 52 6.32 7.74 -5.28
CA LEU A 52 6.27 6.85 -6.43
C LEU A 52 4.97 7.03 -7.23
N ASN A 53 3.81 7.09 -6.56
CA ASN A 53 2.53 7.34 -7.23
C ASN A 53 2.43 8.77 -7.80
N ALA A 54 2.99 9.77 -7.12
CA ALA A 54 3.04 11.13 -7.64
C ALA A 54 3.89 11.21 -8.93
N GLY A 55 5.02 10.52 -8.96
CA GLY A 55 5.86 10.41 -10.16
C GLY A 55 5.13 9.72 -11.31
N LEU A 56 4.41 8.63 -11.03
CA LEU A 56 3.57 7.92 -12.00
C LEU A 56 2.46 8.82 -12.58
N GLY A 57 1.78 9.58 -11.72
CA GLY A 57 0.74 10.53 -12.14
C GLY A 57 1.30 11.66 -13.01
N PHE A 58 2.48 12.19 -12.67
CA PHE A 58 3.16 13.20 -13.47
C PHE A 58 3.58 12.65 -14.85
N PHE A 59 4.14 11.45 -14.88
CA PHE A 59 4.51 10.78 -16.13
C PHE A 59 3.28 10.52 -17.02
N ALA A 60 2.17 10.08 -16.44
CA ALA A 60 0.92 9.87 -17.16
C ALA A 60 0.34 11.18 -17.74
N LEU A 61 0.45 12.29 -17.00
CA LEU A 61 0.06 13.61 -17.49
C LEU A 61 0.89 14.02 -18.74
N LEU A 62 2.22 13.88 -18.66
CA LEU A 62 3.10 14.18 -19.79
C LEU A 62 2.81 13.27 -21.00
N PHE A 63 2.58 11.99 -20.74
CA PHE A 63 2.22 11.03 -21.78
C PHE A 63 0.88 11.40 -22.44
N PHE A 64 -0.12 11.78 -21.65
CA PHE A 64 -1.41 12.23 -22.16
C PHE A 64 -1.28 13.49 -23.04
N ILE A 65 -0.50 14.48 -22.58
CA ILE A 65 -0.20 15.68 -23.38
C ILE A 65 0.49 15.30 -24.70
N GLY A 66 1.41 14.33 -24.66
CA GLY A 66 2.05 13.78 -25.86
C GLY A 66 1.05 13.15 -26.84
N VAL A 67 0.09 12.36 -26.35
CA VAL A 67 -0.97 11.77 -27.19
C VAL A 67 -1.83 12.85 -27.83
N VAL A 68 -2.27 13.84 -27.06
CA VAL A 68 -3.09 14.96 -27.57
C VAL A 68 -2.32 15.79 -28.61
N SER A 69 -1.01 15.95 -28.44
CA SER A 69 -0.15 16.73 -29.34
C SER A 69 0.30 15.96 -30.59
N SER A 70 0.06 14.65 -30.66
CA SER A 70 0.51 13.80 -31.76
C SER A 70 -0.34 13.96 -33.02
N LYS A 71 0.25 13.70 -34.20
CA LYS A 71 -0.51 13.65 -35.47
C LYS A 71 -1.54 12.52 -35.38
N GLY A 72 -2.83 12.88 -35.40
CA GLY A 72 -3.95 11.95 -35.19
C GLY A 72 -4.65 12.13 -33.84
N GLY A 73 -4.04 12.85 -32.89
CA GLY A 73 -4.63 13.15 -31.59
C GLY A 73 -5.17 11.91 -30.86
N ILE A 74 -6.32 12.06 -30.21
CA ILE A 74 -6.96 10.97 -29.46
C ILE A 74 -7.54 9.90 -30.42
N SER A 75 -8.11 10.30 -31.56
CA SER A 75 -8.76 9.36 -32.49
C SER A 75 -7.76 8.46 -33.21
N GLY A 76 -6.56 8.96 -33.51
CA GLY A 76 -5.48 8.17 -34.11
C GLY A 76 -4.75 7.25 -33.12
N ASN A 77 -4.90 7.49 -31.81
CA ASN A 77 -4.17 6.76 -30.79
C ASN A 77 -5.04 6.46 -29.55
N GLN A 78 -6.23 5.90 -29.78
CA GLN A 78 -7.25 5.67 -28.74
C GLN A 78 -6.71 4.82 -27.58
N ASN A 79 -5.98 3.74 -27.86
CA ASN A 79 -5.46 2.85 -26.82
C ASN A 79 -4.47 3.57 -25.90
N ALA A 80 -3.57 4.38 -26.47
CA ALA A 80 -2.63 5.17 -25.68
C ALA A 80 -3.35 6.24 -24.83
N ALA A 81 -4.43 6.83 -25.37
CA ALA A 81 -5.25 7.76 -24.62
C ALA A 81 -5.94 7.08 -23.43
N ILE A 82 -6.52 5.89 -23.64
CA ILE A 82 -7.20 5.12 -22.57
C ILE A 82 -6.22 4.75 -21.46
N VAL A 83 -5.03 4.25 -21.81
CA VAL A 83 -3.97 3.94 -20.83
C VAL A 83 -3.58 5.20 -20.04
N ALA A 84 -3.37 6.33 -20.72
CA ALA A 84 -2.97 7.57 -20.06
C ALA A 84 -4.03 8.04 -19.04
N TRP A 85 -5.32 7.97 -19.41
CA TRP A 85 -6.43 8.28 -18.51
C TRP A 85 -6.53 7.28 -17.34
N GLY A 86 -6.30 5.99 -17.60
CA GLY A 86 -6.27 4.95 -16.58
C GLY A 86 -5.22 5.22 -15.51
N ILE A 87 -4.00 5.61 -15.89
CA ILE A 87 -2.90 5.91 -14.96
C ILE A 87 -3.10 7.26 -14.25
N LEU A 88 -3.76 8.23 -14.89
CA LEU A 88 -4.13 9.51 -14.27
C LEU A 88 -5.21 9.32 -13.20
N ALA A 89 -6.34 8.70 -13.56
CA ALA A 89 -7.44 8.40 -12.65
C ALA A 89 -6.96 7.49 -11.50
N GLY A 90 -6.25 6.43 -11.90
CA GLY A 90 -5.02 5.94 -11.30
C GLY A 90 -4.51 6.67 -10.05
N SER A 91 -3.49 7.46 -10.32
CA SER A 91 -2.70 8.16 -9.32
C SER A 91 -3.55 9.04 -8.40
N ILE A 92 -4.62 9.66 -8.92
CA ILE A 92 -5.54 10.52 -8.14
C ILE A 92 -6.30 9.71 -7.09
N LEU A 93 -6.91 8.59 -7.48
CA LEU A 93 -7.67 7.73 -6.58
C LEU A 93 -6.79 7.07 -5.52
N CYS A 94 -5.54 6.74 -5.87
CA CYS A 94 -4.57 6.25 -4.90
C CYS A 94 -4.28 7.28 -3.79
N LEU A 95 -4.01 8.54 -4.17
CA LEU A 95 -3.79 9.64 -3.22
C LEU A 95 -5.02 9.86 -2.33
N PHE A 96 -6.22 9.77 -2.93
CA PHE A 96 -7.48 9.90 -2.20
C PHE A 96 -7.71 8.74 -1.21
N SER A 97 -7.35 7.51 -1.61
CA SER A 97 -7.43 6.31 -0.76
C SER A 97 -6.53 6.38 0.47
N ILE A 98 -5.33 6.96 0.31
CA ILE A 98 -4.40 7.19 1.43
C ILE A 98 -5.01 8.20 2.42
N LYS A 99 -5.68 9.25 1.92
CA LYS A 99 -6.32 10.28 2.76
C LYS A 99 -7.54 9.76 3.51
N LEU A 100 -8.37 8.95 2.85
CA LEU A 100 -9.59 8.36 3.44
C LEU A 100 -9.33 7.10 4.27
N ARG A 101 -8.12 6.53 4.23
CA ARG A 101 -7.71 5.34 5.00
C ARG A 101 -8.65 4.14 4.80
N SER A 102 -9.31 4.06 3.65
CA SER A 102 -10.28 3.00 3.33
C SER A 102 -9.64 1.86 2.54
N LYS A 103 -9.82 0.62 3.02
CA LYS A 103 -9.35 -0.59 2.32
C LYS A 103 -10.14 -0.85 1.05
N VAL A 104 -11.46 -0.63 1.09
CA VAL A 104 -12.36 -0.85 -0.04
C VAL A 104 -11.92 0.01 -1.23
N LEU A 105 -11.61 1.29 -0.97
CA LEU A 105 -11.19 2.22 -2.01
C LEU A 105 -9.82 1.84 -2.61
N THR A 106 -8.92 1.30 -1.78
CA THR A 106 -7.61 0.80 -2.24
C THR A 106 -7.75 -0.42 -3.16
N TYR A 107 -8.69 -1.34 -2.90
CA TYR A 107 -8.94 -2.49 -3.78
C TYR A 107 -9.67 -2.09 -5.07
N LEU A 108 -10.66 -1.20 -4.97
CA LEU A 108 -11.40 -0.68 -6.12
C LEU A 108 -10.48 -0.05 -7.16
N PHE A 109 -9.37 0.52 -6.67
CA PHE A 109 -8.37 1.19 -7.46
C PHE A 109 -7.49 0.27 -8.32
N VAL A 110 -7.33 -1.00 -7.97
CA VAL A 110 -6.54 -1.95 -8.76
C VAL A 110 -7.25 -2.31 -10.08
N ILE A 111 -8.57 -2.13 -10.13
CA ILE A 111 -9.43 -2.45 -11.27
C ILE A 111 -9.05 -1.66 -12.54
N PRO A 112 -8.96 -0.31 -12.54
CA PRO A 112 -8.59 0.44 -13.74
C PRO A 112 -7.20 0.09 -14.28
N TYR A 113 -6.23 -0.24 -13.43
CA TYR A 113 -4.92 -0.72 -13.90
C TYR A 113 -5.02 -2.10 -14.55
N ALA A 114 -5.83 -3.00 -14.00
CA ALA A 114 -6.07 -4.30 -14.63
C ALA A 114 -6.76 -4.17 -16.00
N VAL A 115 -7.68 -3.20 -16.16
CA VAL A 115 -8.33 -2.92 -17.45
C VAL A 115 -7.32 -2.39 -18.47
N ALA A 116 -6.48 -1.42 -18.09
CA ALA A 116 -5.43 -0.89 -18.97
C ALA A 116 -4.45 -1.98 -19.46
N LEU A 117 -4.10 -2.93 -18.58
CA LEU A 117 -3.30 -4.10 -18.94
C LEU A 117 -3.96 -4.97 -20.01
N VAL A 118 -5.25 -5.24 -19.86
CA VAL A 118 -6.02 -6.09 -20.78
C VAL A 118 -6.11 -5.45 -22.17
N GLU A 119 -6.35 -4.14 -22.25
CA GLU A 119 -6.38 -3.41 -23.53
C GLU A 119 -5.03 -3.44 -24.26
N CYS A 120 -3.92 -3.43 -23.51
CA CYS A 120 -2.60 -3.50 -24.10
C CYS A 120 -2.20 -4.89 -24.59
N MET A 121 -2.70 -5.95 -23.94
CA MET A 121 -2.52 -7.32 -24.46
C MET A 121 -3.23 -7.53 -25.81
N GLY A 122 -4.32 -6.82 -26.07
CA GLY A 122 -5.03 -6.87 -27.36
C GLY A 122 -4.28 -6.18 -28.52
N SER A 123 -3.29 -5.34 -28.22
CA SER A 123 -2.54 -4.55 -29.19
C SER A 123 -1.16 -5.16 -29.42
N ILE A 124 -1.02 -6.02 -30.43
CA ILE A 124 0.16 -6.87 -30.75
C ILE A 124 1.53 -6.15 -30.90
N LYS A 125 1.64 -4.83 -30.71
CA LYS A 125 2.91 -4.08 -30.74
C LYS A 125 3.20 -3.43 -29.37
N ILE A 126 3.47 -4.26 -28.37
CA ILE A 126 3.88 -3.78 -27.03
C ILE A 126 5.36 -3.40 -27.11
N SER A 127 5.68 -2.12 -26.87
CA SER A 127 7.07 -1.69 -26.72
C SER A 127 7.65 -2.19 -25.39
N ALA A 128 8.95 -2.43 -25.33
CA ALA A 128 9.62 -2.79 -24.06
C ALA A 128 9.40 -1.73 -22.96
N ALA A 129 9.25 -0.46 -23.33
CA ALA A 129 8.93 0.62 -22.40
C ALA A 129 7.56 0.42 -21.71
N TYR A 130 6.58 -0.14 -22.42
CA TYR A 130 5.25 -0.42 -21.87
C TYR A 130 5.30 -1.51 -20.80
N LEU A 131 6.04 -2.60 -21.05
CA LEU A 131 6.25 -3.68 -20.07
C LEU A 131 6.89 -3.18 -18.78
N ILE A 132 7.88 -2.28 -18.90
CA ILE A 132 8.53 -1.67 -17.73
C ILE A 132 7.54 -0.80 -16.96
N LEU A 133 6.72 -0.01 -17.66
CA LEU A 133 5.71 0.84 -17.03
C LEU A 133 4.70 0.00 -16.22
N GLU A 134 4.22 -1.11 -16.80
CA GLU A 134 3.30 -2.02 -16.12
C GLU A 134 3.92 -2.72 -14.91
N ALA A 135 5.18 -3.12 -15.00
CA ALA A 135 5.91 -3.67 -13.86
C ALA A 135 6.00 -2.65 -12.71
N VAL A 136 6.28 -1.37 -13.03
CA VAL A 136 6.34 -0.29 -12.03
C VAL A 136 4.97 -0.05 -11.40
N ILE A 137 3.90 -0.04 -12.20
CA ILE A 137 2.50 0.07 -11.72
C ILE A 137 2.16 -1.09 -10.77
N GLY A 138 2.50 -2.33 -11.15
CA GLY A 138 2.26 -3.51 -10.33
C GLY A 138 2.99 -3.46 -8.98
N VAL A 139 4.26 -3.02 -8.98
CA VAL A 139 5.02 -2.80 -7.74
C VAL A 139 4.39 -1.70 -6.88
N ALA A 140 3.94 -0.60 -7.50
CA ALA A 140 3.25 0.48 -6.79
C ALA A 140 1.98 -0.02 -6.10
N ALA A 141 1.15 -0.78 -6.84
CA ALA A 141 -0.08 -1.38 -6.33
C ALA A 141 0.17 -2.40 -5.21
N LEU A 142 1.21 -3.23 -5.31
CA LEU A 142 1.59 -4.14 -4.23
C LEU A 142 2.01 -3.39 -2.98
N MET A 143 2.79 -2.32 -3.12
CA MET A 143 3.23 -1.50 -2.00
C MET A 143 2.07 -0.79 -1.31
N THR A 144 1.11 -0.24 -2.06
CA THR A 144 -0.11 0.37 -1.50
C THR A 144 -0.99 -0.65 -0.78
N LEU A 145 -1.14 -1.85 -1.35
CA LEU A 145 -1.88 -2.96 -0.71
C LEU A 145 -1.21 -3.43 0.59
N MET A 146 0.12 -3.53 0.61
CA MET A 146 0.86 -3.88 1.84
C MET A 146 0.66 -2.85 2.94
N ASP A 147 0.59 -1.56 2.60
CA ASP A 147 0.31 -0.51 3.58
C ASP A 147 -1.16 -0.52 4.01
N ALA A 148 -2.10 -0.79 3.10
CA ALA A 148 -3.52 -0.95 3.43
C ALA A 148 -3.78 -2.12 4.39
N ARG A 149 -3.05 -3.24 4.28
CA ARG A 149 -3.16 -4.37 5.24
C ARG A 149 -2.78 -3.97 6.68
N LYS A 150 -1.90 -2.99 6.86
CA LYS A 150 -1.46 -2.51 8.18
C LYS A 150 -2.44 -1.52 8.84
N VAL A 151 -3.47 -1.09 8.12
CA VAL A 151 -4.55 -0.23 8.64
C VAL A 151 -5.56 -1.11 9.38
N LYS A 152 -5.75 -0.91 10.70
CA LYS A 152 -6.89 -1.48 11.42
C LYS A 152 -8.17 -0.84 10.85
N LEU A 153 -9.14 -1.69 10.47
CA LEU A 153 -10.51 -1.22 10.19
C LEU A 153 -11.03 -0.66 11.52
N ILE A 154 -11.38 0.62 11.53
CA ILE A 154 -12.09 1.27 12.64
C ILE A 154 -13.57 1.17 12.30
#